data_AF-A0A2D6BPY3-F1
#
_entry.id   AF-A0A2D6BPY3-F1
#
_cell.length_a   1.000
_cell.length_b   1.000
_cell.length_c   1.000
_cell.angle_alpha   90.00
_cell.angle_beta   90.00
_cell.angle_gamma   90.00
#
_symmetry.space_group_name_H-M   'P 1'
#
loop_
_entity.id
_entity.type
_entity.pdbx_description
1 polymer ?
#
loop_
_entity_poly.entity_id
_entity_poly.type
_entity_poly.pdbx_seq_one_letter_code
_entity_poly.pdbx_strand_id
1 'polypeptide(L)'
;MSLYGEWSERDGIPFFEYDADQDALPEAEWDPIQGPRTRRHWVLVGNRSIQLQAANDGRVALFDERFGLRWITAPDPAGTGISIIDEGGESWGSAWEMRPRAELPRRRFGPTWFEVVAR
;
A
#
# COMPACT_ATOMS: atom_id res chain seq x y z
N MET A 1 -17.22 12.75 0.01
CA MET A 1 -16.67 11.48 0.51
C MET A 1 -15.93 10.80 -0.63
N SER A 2 -14.80 10.15 -0.39
CA SER A 2 -14.02 9.47 -1.44
C SER A 2 -14.57 8.06 -1.67
N LEU A 3 -14.46 7.53 -2.90
CA LEU A 3 -14.83 6.15 -3.23
C LEU A 3 -13.89 5.11 -2.61
N TYR A 4 -12.70 5.54 -2.21
CA TYR A 4 -11.63 4.66 -1.76
C TYR A 4 -11.51 4.56 -0.23
N GLY A 5 -12.26 5.39 0.49
CA GLY A 5 -12.22 5.51 1.94
C GLY A 5 -12.35 6.95 2.41
N GLU A 6 -11.77 7.27 3.56
CA GLU A 6 -12.01 8.54 4.24
C GLU A 6 -10.81 9.08 5.02
N TRP A 7 -10.82 10.40 5.25
CA TRP A 7 -9.84 11.04 6.14
C TRP A 7 -10.26 10.85 7.59
N SER A 8 -9.29 10.52 8.44
CA SER A 8 -9.47 10.35 9.88
C SER A 8 -8.26 10.92 10.64
N GLU A 9 -8.24 10.78 11.97
CA GLU A 9 -7.22 11.33 12.84
C GLU A 9 -6.79 10.31 13.91
N ARG A 10 -5.48 10.22 14.19
CA ARG A 10 -4.91 9.48 15.32
C ARG A 10 -3.91 10.38 16.03
N ASP A 11 -4.10 10.58 17.33
CA ASP A 11 -3.22 11.39 18.17
C ASP A 11 -2.97 12.81 17.61
N GLY A 12 -3.99 13.45 17.02
CA GLY A 12 -3.86 14.77 16.38
C GLY A 12 -3.22 14.76 14.99
N ILE A 13 -2.91 13.59 14.43
CA ILE A 13 -2.25 13.43 13.13
C ILE A 13 -3.27 12.89 12.11
N PRO A 14 -3.49 13.57 10.98
CA PRO A 14 -4.42 13.10 9.96
C PRO A 14 -3.87 11.88 9.23
N PHE A 15 -4.75 10.97 8.81
CA PHE A 15 -4.42 9.89 7.89
C PHE A 15 -5.60 9.61 6.97
N PHE A 16 -5.32 9.15 5.75
CA PHE A 16 -6.36 8.61 4.87
C PHE A 16 -6.48 7.11 5.13
N GLU A 17 -7.66 6.69 5.56
CA GLU A 17 -7.99 5.28 5.67
C GLU A 17 -8.56 4.78 4.34
N TYR A 18 -7.84 3.85 3.73
CA TYR A 18 -8.25 3.15 2.53
C TYR A 18 -8.87 1.82 2.94
N ASP A 19 -10.16 1.69 2.70
CA ASP A 19 -11.00 0.54 3.02
C ASP A 19 -11.65 -0.10 1.78
N ALA A 20 -11.43 0.48 0.60
CA ALA A 20 -11.97 -0.07 -0.64
C ALA A 20 -11.46 -1.48 -0.95
N ASP A 21 -12.39 -2.33 -1.38
CA ASP A 21 -12.06 -3.62 -1.97
C ASP A 21 -11.61 -3.42 -3.42
N GLN A 22 -10.30 -3.47 -3.65
CA GLN A 22 -9.74 -3.28 -4.99
C GLN A 22 -10.21 -4.36 -5.98
N ASP A 23 -10.59 -5.55 -5.53
CA ASP A 23 -11.06 -6.64 -6.40
C ASP A 23 -12.54 -6.44 -6.79
N ALA A 24 -13.33 -5.85 -5.90
CA ALA A 24 -14.76 -5.65 -6.10
C ALA A 24 -15.15 -4.26 -6.65
N LEU A 25 -14.29 -3.24 -6.50
CA LEU A 25 -14.56 -1.86 -6.93
C LEU A 25 -14.15 -1.65 -8.40
N PRO A 26 -15.09 -1.49 -9.35
CA PRO A 26 -14.75 -1.29 -10.77
C PRO A 26 -13.90 -0.04 -11.01
N GLU A 27 -14.17 1.03 -10.26
CA GLU A 27 -13.45 2.31 -10.33
C GLU A 27 -12.00 2.22 -9.85
N ALA A 28 -11.61 1.12 -9.18
CA ALA A 28 -10.21 0.89 -8.84
C ALA A 28 -9.35 0.54 -10.06
N GLU A 29 -9.94 0.18 -11.21
CA GLU A 29 -9.17 -0.06 -12.43
C GLU A 29 -8.71 1.26 -13.07
N TRP A 30 -7.40 1.39 -13.21
CA TRP A 30 -6.73 2.52 -13.83
C TRP A 30 -5.89 2.07 -15.04
N ASP A 31 -5.86 2.90 -16.09
CA ASP A 31 -5.09 2.68 -17.30
C ASP A 31 -3.88 3.64 -17.33
N PRO A 32 -2.65 3.17 -17.02
CA PRO A 32 -1.49 4.02 -16.90
C PRO A 32 -0.97 4.65 -18.19
N ILE A 33 -1.61 4.42 -19.35
CA ILE A 33 -1.14 4.77 -20.71
C ILE A 33 0.15 4.01 -21.07
N GLN A 34 1.17 4.06 -20.21
CA GLN A 34 2.42 3.31 -20.28
C GLN A 34 2.41 2.15 -19.29
N GLY A 35 1.69 1.09 -19.64
CA GLY A 35 1.63 -0.16 -18.88
C GLY A 35 0.31 -0.90 -19.07
N PRO A 36 0.22 -2.14 -18.58
CA PRO A 36 -1.07 -2.81 -18.48
C PRO A 36 -1.98 -2.06 -17.51
N ARG A 37 -3.30 -2.18 -17.72
CA ARG A 37 -4.28 -1.74 -16.73
C ARG A 37 -4.01 -2.40 -15.38
N THR A 38 -4.22 -1.63 -14.32
CA THR A 38 -3.90 -2.05 -12.97
C THR A 38 -4.93 -1.53 -11.98
N ARG A 39 -5.12 -2.28 -10.89
CA ARG A 39 -5.87 -1.85 -9.70
C ARG A 39 -4.96 -1.39 -8.58
N ARG A 40 -3.65 -1.37 -8.84
CA ARG A 40 -2.64 -0.96 -7.89
C ARG A 40 -2.61 0.56 -7.85
N HIS A 41 -3.04 1.12 -6.72
CA HIS A 41 -2.93 2.53 -6.38
C HIS A 41 -1.80 2.72 -5.39
N TRP A 42 -1.10 3.84 -5.46
CA TRP A 42 0.00 4.12 -4.54
C TRP A 42 0.11 5.59 -4.21
N VAL A 43 0.73 5.87 -3.07
CA VAL A 43 1.15 7.20 -2.65
C VAL A 43 2.67 7.23 -2.54
N LEU A 44 3.25 8.40 -2.83
CA LEU A 44 4.65 8.70 -2.56
C LEU A 44 4.75 9.45 -1.24
N VAL A 45 5.55 8.92 -0.33
CA VAL A 45 5.81 9.50 0.99
C VAL A 45 7.32 9.50 1.19
N GLY A 46 7.90 10.59 1.70
CA GLY A 46 9.34 10.62 1.90
C GLY A 46 9.91 12.01 2.07
N ASN A 47 11.21 12.12 1.77
CA ASN A 47 11.95 13.37 1.84
C ASN A 47 12.91 13.46 0.63
N ARG A 48 13.69 14.55 0.54
CA ARG A 48 14.67 14.78 -0.54
C ARG A 48 15.76 13.71 -0.68
N SER A 49 15.83 12.75 0.22
CA SER A 49 16.82 11.66 0.19
C SER A 49 16.19 10.33 -0.21
N ILE A 50 15.07 9.97 0.42
CA ILE A 50 14.40 8.69 0.21
C ILE A 50 12.92 8.95 -0.06
N GLN A 51 12.42 8.38 -1.14
CA GLN A 51 11.00 8.29 -1.45
C GLN A 51 10.53 6.85 -1.25
N LEU A 52 9.37 6.72 -0.64
CA LEU A 52 8.67 5.48 -0.40
C LEU A 52 7.40 5.48 -1.25
N GLN A 53 7.23 4.47 -2.10
CA GLN A 53 5.98 4.23 -2.82
C GLN A 53 5.20 3.15 -2.08
N ALA A 54 4.15 3.54 -1.36
CA ALA A 54 3.27 2.62 -0.64
C ALA A 54 2.04 2.32 -1.49
N ALA A 55 1.81 1.06 -1.81
CA ALA A 55 0.68 0.63 -2.63
C ALA A 55 -0.47 0.04 -1.79
N ASN A 56 -1.68 0.12 -2.34
CA ASN A 56 -2.91 -0.47 -1.79
C ASN A 56 -2.87 -2.01 -1.77
N ASP A 57 -1.91 -2.65 -2.42
CA ASP A 57 -1.67 -4.09 -2.30
C ASP A 57 -0.82 -4.47 -1.08
N GLY A 58 -0.38 -3.49 -0.28
CA GLY A 58 0.48 -3.67 0.89
C GLY A 58 1.98 -3.66 0.59
N ARG A 59 2.39 -3.58 -0.68
CA ARG A 59 3.81 -3.52 -1.07
C ARG A 59 4.35 -2.10 -1.01
N VAL A 60 5.64 -2.05 -0.70
CA VAL A 60 6.40 -0.81 -0.60
C VAL A 60 7.60 -0.86 -1.54
N ALA A 61 7.87 0.23 -2.25
CA ALA A 61 9.12 0.43 -2.97
C ALA A 61 9.93 1.56 -2.34
N LEU A 62 11.26 1.52 -2.50
CA LEU A 62 12.17 2.52 -1.95
C LEU A 62 13.06 3.06 -3.05
N PHE A 63 13.05 4.38 -3.20
CA PHE A 63 13.83 5.12 -4.17
C PHE A 63 14.79 6.09 -3.47
N ASP A 64 16.06 6.05 -3.86
CA ASP A 64 17.13 6.90 -3.34
C ASP A 64 17.45 7.99 -4.35
N GLU A 65 17.15 9.23 -3.97
CA GLU A 65 17.39 10.41 -4.81
C GLU A 65 18.82 10.94 -4.64
N ARG A 66 19.55 10.56 -3.58
CA ARG A 66 20.87 11.14 -3.30
C ARG A 66 21.97 10.63 -4.23
N PHE A 67 21.87 9.37 -4.62
CA PHE A 67 22.95 8.66 -5.30
C PHE A 67 22.48 8.10 -6.63
N GLY A 68 22.48 8.97 -7.65
CA GLY A 68 22.27 8.55 -9.04
C GLY A 68 20.85 8.09 -9.36
N LEU A 69 19.85 8.44 -8.53
CA LEU A 69 18.43 8.14 -8.74
C LEU A 69 18.18 6.64 -8.95
N ARG A 70 18.11 5.88 -7.85
CA ARG A 70 18.03 4.42 -7.93
C ARG A 70 16.92 3.84 -7.07
N TRP A 71 16.34 2.75 -7.55
CA TRP A 71 15.54 1.87 -6.70
C TRP A 71 16.47 1.10 -5.76
N ILE A 72 16.30 1.28 -4.45
CA ILE A 72 16.84 0.35 -3.45
C ILE A 72 16.02 -0.94 -3.51
N THR A 73 14.70 -0.78 -3.58
CA THR A 73 13.75 -1.86 -3.87
C THR A 73 12.75 -1.35 -4.89
N ALA A 74 12.67 -2.01 -6.05
CA ALA A 74 11.74 -1.66 -7.10
C ALA A 74 10.30 -2.10 -6.74
N PRO A 75 9.27 -1.36 -7.20
CA PRO A 75 7.88 -1.70 -6.96
C PRO A 75 7.45 -3.00 -7.63
N ASP A 76 8.13 -3.39 -8.71
CA ASP A 76 7.85 -4.58 -9.50
C ASP A 76 9.12 -5.45 -9.62
N PRO A 77 8.98 -6.78 -9.67
CA PRO A 77 7.72 -7.52 -9.60
C PRO A 77 7.20 -7.74 -8.17
N ALA A 78 8.02 -7.47 -7.13
CA ALA A 78 7.74 -7.96 -5.77
C ALA A 78 7.57 -6.87 -4.71
N GLY A 79 8.24 -5.71 -4.82
CA GLY A 79 8.29 -4.74 -3.72
C GLY A 79 8.93 -5.30 -2.44
N THR A 80 8.74 -4.58 -1.32
CA THR A 80 9.11 -4.97 0.04
C THR A 80 7.99 -4.58 1.03
N GLY A 81 8.23 -4.70 2.34
CA GLY A 81 7.30 -4.26 3.40
C GLY A 81 6.21 -5.27 3.76
N ILE A 82 6.33 -6.52 3.30
CA ILE A 82 5.37 -7.59 3.59
C ILE A 82 5.75 -8.27 4.90
N SER A 83 4.79 -8.39 5.81
CA SER A 83 4.87 -9.25 6.99
C SER A 83 4.02 -10.49 6.75
N ILE A 84 4.53 -11.65 7.14
CA ILE A 84 3.87 -12.95 7.03
C ILE A 84 3.84 -13.56 8.43
N ILE A 85 2.68 -14.07 8.85
CA ILE A 85 2.48 -14.77 10.10
C ILE A 85 2.04 -16.19 9.77
N ASP A 86 2.72 -17.16 10.38
CA ASP A 86 2.41 -18.58 10.29
C ASP A 86 2.05 -19.09 11.70
N GLU A 87 0.79 -19.48 11.92
CA GLU A 87 0.29 -19.98 13.20
C GLU A 87 -0.71 -21.12 12.98
N GLY A 88 -0.61 -22.20 13.75
CA GLY A 88 -1.60 -23.28 13.72
C GLY A 88 -1.77 -24.00 12.38
N GLY A 89 -0.84 -23.81 11.43
CA GLY A 89 -0.94 -24.35 10.06
C GLY A 89 -1.63 -23.42 9.06
N GLU A 90 -2.03 -22.23 9.48
CA GLU A 90 -2.53 -21.16 8.62
C GLU A 90 -1.43 -20.11 8.40
N SER A 91 -1.39 -19.52 7.20
CA SER A 91 -0.48 -18.43 6.83
C SER A 91 -1.27 -17.26 6.29
N TRP A 92 -0.98 -16.07 6.79
CA TRP A 92 -1.58 -14.82 6.33
C TRP A 92 -0.55 -13.70 6.42
N GLY A 93 -0.78 -12.62 5.69
CA GLY A 93 0.18 -11.54 5.62
C GLY A 93 -0.41 -10.18 5.30
N SER A 94 0.44 -9.16 5.33
CA SER A 94 0.04 -7.77 5.05
C SER A 94 -0.15 -7.48 3.56
N ALA A 95 0.28 -8.39 2.68
CA ALA A 95 0.02 -8.31 1.24
C ALA A 95 -1.44 -8.62 0.92
N TRP A 96 -2.01 -7.93 -0.07
CA TRP A 96 -3.42 -8.06 -0.46
C TRP A 96 -3.82 -9.49 -0.77
N GLU A 97 -2.98 -10.23 -1.49
CA GLU A 97 -3.23 -11.62 -1.87
C GLU A 97 -3.06 -12.62 -0.71
N MET A 98 -2.41 -12.20 0.38
CA MET A 98 -2.20 -13.01 1.60
C MET A 98 -3.19 -12.63 2.72
N ARG A 99 -4.17 -11.78 2.45
CA ARG A 99 -5.16 -11.35 3.43
C ARG A 99 -6.03 -12.52 3.90
N PRO A 100 -6.48 -12.55 5.17
CA PRO A 100 -7.52 -13.48 5.62
C PRO A 100 -8.79 -13.30 4.76
N ARG A 101 -9.40 -14.40 4.30
CA ARG A 101 -10.59 -14.34 3.43
C ARG A 101 -11.80 -13.64 4.06
N ALA A 102 -11.86 -13.57 5.39
CA ALA A 102 -13.02 -13.09 6.11
C ALA A 102 -13.08 -11.55 6.24
N GLU A 103 -11.97 -10.84 6.07
CA GLU A 103 -11.93 -9.38 6.30
C GLU A 103 -11.05 -8.65 5.27
N LEU A 104 -11.49 -7.45 4.90
CA LEU A 104 -10.70 -6.55 4.06
C LEU A 104 -9.63 -5.85 4.92
N PRO A 105 -8.35 -5.93 4.56
CA PRO A 105 -7.30 -5.23 5.28
C PRO A 105 -7.47 -3.73 5.14
N ARG A 106 -7.50 -3.02 6.28
CA ARG A 106 -7.50 -1.55 6.31
C ARG A 106 -6.08 -1.05 6.13
N ARG A 107 -5.92 0.00 5.33
CA ARG A 107 -4.63 0.64 5.05
C ARG A 107 -4.70 2.09 5.42
N ARG A 108 -3.68 2.59 6.09
CA ARG A 108 -3.64 4.00 6.47
C ARG A 108 -2.42 4.66 5.86
N PHE A 109 -2.69 5.77 5.21
CA PHE A 109 -1.70 6.63 4.58
C PHE A 109 -1.61 7.91 5.38
N GLY A 110 -0.57 8.00 6.21
CA GLY A 110 -0.24 9.21 6.94
C GLY A 110 0.70 10.12 6.16
N PRO A 111 1.01 11.33 6.69
CA PRO A 111 1.86 12.30 6.01
C PRO A 111 3.30 11.81 5.82
N THR A 112 3.77 10.93 6.70
CA THR A 112 5.15 10.42 6.75
C THR A 112 5.23 8.92 7.01
N TRP A 113 4.09 8.22 7.01
CA TRP A 113 4.01 6.82 7.41
C TRP A 113 2.91 6.08 6.66
N PHE A 114 3.05 4.76 6.62
CA PHE A 114 2.08 3.83 6.06
C PHE A 114 1.94 2.64 7.03
N GLU A 115 0.72 2.17 7.22
CA GLU A 115 0.47 0.95 8.00
C GLU A 115 -0.61 0.08 7.34
N VAL A 116 -0.44 -1.24 7.46
CA VAL A 116 -1.48 -2.23 7.17
C VAL A 116 -2.01 -2.71 8.51
N VAL A 117 -3.31 -2.55 8.74
CA VAL A 117 -3.98 -3.00 9.95
C VAL A 117 -4.49 -4.41 9.70
N ALA A 118 -3.73 -5.41 10.16
CA ALA A 118 -4.20 -6.79 10.29
C ALA A 118 -4.85 -6.96 11.68
N ARG A 119 -5.97 -7.67 11.74
CA ARG A 119 -6.60 -8.10 12.99
C ARG A 119 -6.04 -9.45 13.43
#